data_AF-A0A925GCM0-F1
#
_entry.id   AF-A0A925GCM0-F1
#
_cell.length_a   1.000
_cell.length_b   1.000
_cell.length_c   1.000
_cell.angle_alpha   90.00
_cell.angle_beta   90.00
_cell.angle_gamma   90.00
#
_symmetry.space_group_name_H-M   'P 1'
#
loop_
_entity.id
_entity.type
_entity.pdbx_description
1 polymer ?
#
loop_
_entity_poly.entity_id
_entity_poly.type
_entity_poly.pdbx_seq_one_letter_code
_entity_poly.pdbx_strand_id
1 'polypeptide(L)'
;NCMDDWEAKVDAIVEETINEDMRLISGIPPWVQMYFDKLSARSAGKKINEIFKNFSLFVYGGVNFEPYRARMEEIVGKKVDSIETYPASEGFIAYQDSQVEKGLLLLADAGIFYEFIPSEEYYNDHPTRLSLADVELDKNYALILNTNAGLWGYSIGDTVKFVSKNPYRLVVTGRIKHYISAFGEHVIAEEVEHALLSIANEEEVEIAEFTVAPQVNSIAGQLPYHEWFIEFVKPPGNLEAFRLKVDKALQSKNIYYFDLIEGKILQPLVIRSLKKDAFRNYMKAEGKLGGQNKMPRLSNDRKIADALSGFIV
;
A
#
# COMPACT_ATOMS: atom_id res chain seq x y z
N ASN A 1 -13.39 -11.91 16.40
CA ASN A 1 -14.03 -11.07 15.34
C ASN A 1 -15.03 -10.05 15.84
N CYS A 2 -15.59 -10.16 17.05
CA CYS A 2 -16.61 -9.23 17.58
C CYS A 2 -16.07 -8.12 18.50
N MET A 3 -14.75 -7.95 18.56
CA MET A 3 -14.12 -6.86 19.33
C MET A 3 -13.95 -5.66 18.40
N ASP A 4 -14.39 -4.48 18.80
CA ASP A 4 -14.25 -3.28 17.98
C ASP A 4 -12.83 -2.71 18.08
N ASP A 5 -12.28 -2.66 19.30
CA ASP A 5 -10.92 -2.20 19.57
C ASP A 5 -9.86 -3.12 18.94
N TRP A 6 -9.04 -2.57 18.05
CA TRP A 6 -8.06 -3.32 17.29
C TRP A 6 -6.88 -3.78 18.15
N GLU A 7 -6.31 -2.91 18.98
CA GLU A 7 -5.16 -3.26 19.82
C GLU A 7 -5.52 -4.39 20.81
N ALA A 8 -6.67 -4.30 21.48
CA ALA A 8 -7.17 -5.32 22.40
C ALA A 8 -7.50 -6.63 21.67
N LYS A 9 -8.01 -6.54 20.44
CA LYS A 9 -8.25 -7.73 19.60
C LYS A 9 -6.95 -8.46 19.28
N VAL A 10 -5.90 -7.75 18.89
CA VAL A 10 -4.61 -8.37 18.60
C VAL A 10 -3.99 -8.96 19.87
N ASP A 11 -4.08 -8.25 21.00
CA ASP A 11 -3.61 -8.77 22.30
C ASP A 11 -4.37 -10.05 22.69
N ALA A 12 -5.69 -10.12 22.50
CA ALA A 12 -6.46 -11.32 22.74
C ALA A 12 -6.04 -12.50 21.84
N ILE A 13 -5.79 -12.23 20.54
CA ILE A 13 -5.27 -13.24 19.60
C ILE A 13 -3.91 -13.75 20.07
N VAL A 14 -3.01 -12.87 20.53
CA VAL A 14 -1.69 -13.26 21.05
C VAL A 14 -1.83 -14.18 22.27
N GLU A 15 -2.66 -13.83 23.25
CA GLU A 15 -2.87 -14.67 24.44
C GLU A 15 -3.49 -16.03 24.10
N GLU A 16 -4.39 -16.09 23.12
CA GLU A 16 -5.00 -17.33 22.65
C GLU A 16 -3.99 -18.25 21.93
N THR A 17 -3.04 -17.67 21.20
CA THR A 17 -2.20 -18.42 20.26
C THR A 17 -0.78 -18.69 20.72
N ILE A 18 -0.25 -17.96 21.71
CA ILE A 18 1.17 -18.01 22.13
C ILE A 18 1.66 -19.41 22.56
N ASN A 19 0.77 -20.27 23.03
CA ASN A 19 1.10 -21.64 23.47
C ASN A 19 0.74 -22.72 22.44
N GLU A 20 0.19 -22.33 21.28
CA GLU A 20 -0.26 -23.26 20.25
C GLU A 20 0.86 -23.64 19.27
N ASP A 21 0.68 -24.73 18.52
CA ASP A 21 1.63 -25.16 17.49
C ASP A 21 1.30 -24.51 16.13
N MET A 22 1.57 -23.21 16.00
CA MET A 22 1.32 -22.50 14.74
C MET A 22 2.31 -22.94 13.66
N ARG A 23 1.80 -23.59 12.61
CA ARG A 23 2.61 -24.07 11.47
C ARG A 23 2.51 -23.17 10.24
N LEU A 24 1.37 -22.51 10.09
CA LEU A 24 1.01 -21.64 8.97
C LEU A 24 0.31 -20.39 9.49
N ILE A 25 0.60 -19.25 8.87
CA ILE A 25 -0.20 -18.03 9.03
C ILE A 25 -0.55 -17.47 7.65
N SER A 26 -1.74 -16.89 7.53
CA SER A 26 -2.21 -16.21 6.31
C SER A 26 -2.63 -14.79 6.64
N GLY A 27 -2.17 -13.80 5.88
CA GLY A 27 -2.57 -12.41 6.09
C GLY A 27 -1.77 -11.40 5.29
N ILE A 28 -2.15 -10.12 5.44
CA ILE A 28 -1.42 -9.01 4.80
C ILE A 28 -0.12 -8.78 5.61
N PRO A 29 1.06 -8.73 4.96
CA PRO A 29 2.37 -8.68 5.63
C PRO A 29 2.50 -7.73 6.84
N PRO A 30 2.11 -6.44 6.77
CA PRO A 30 2.14 -5.51 7.92
C PRO A 30 1.40 -6.03 9.17
N TRP A 31 0.18 -6.57 9.02
CA TRP A 31 -0.62 -7.03 10.16
C TRP A 31 0.01 -8.26 10.83
N VAL A 32 0.55 -9.18 10.01
CA VAL A 32 1.25 -10.37 10.50
C VAL A 32 2.52 -9.98 11.24
N GLN A 33 3.25 -8.99 10.73
CA GLN A 33 4.44 -8.46 11.37
C GLN A 33 4.13 -7.85 12.75
N MET A 34 3.06 -7.05 12.85
CA MET A 34 2.60 -6.48 14.13
C MET A 34 2.22 -7.57 15.14
N TYR A 35 1.51 -8.61 14.69
CA TYR A 35 1.18 -9.75 15.53
C TYR A 35 2.43 -10.47 16.06
N PHE A 36 3.43 -10.70 15.20
CA PHE A 36 4.71 -11.29 15.60
C PHE A 36 5.52 -10.40 16.55
N ASP A 37 5.51 -9.08 16.35
CA ASP A 37 6.15 -8.12 17.26
C ASP A 37 5.50 -8.21 18.66
N LYS A 38 4.16 -8.31 18.75
CA LYS A 38 3.45 -8.48 20.03
C LYS A 38 3.71 -9.85 20.68
N LEU A 39 3.76 -10.94 19.92
CA LEU A 39 4.15 -12.27 20.43
C LEU A 39 5.56 -12.26 21.02
N SER A 40 6.51 -11.64 20.31
CA SER A 40 7.89 -11.51 20.76
C SER A 40 7.96 -10.70 22.06
N ALA A 41 7.24 -9.58 22.14
CA ALA A 41 7.17 -8.76 23.35
C ALA A 41 6.58 -9.53 24.55
N ARG A 42 5.50 -10.29 24.36
CA ARG A 42 4.88 -11.14 25.40
C ARG A 42 5.76 -12.32 25.82
N SER A 43 6.63 -12.80 24.92
CA SER A 43 7.53 -13.93 25.15
C SER A 43 8.93 -13.54 25.61
N ALA A 44 9.09 -12.36 26.21
CA ALA A 44 10.39 -11.82 26.66
C ALA A 44 11.45 -11.75 25.55
N GLY A 45 11.03 -11.39 24.33
CA GLY A 45 11.92 -11.16 23.18
C GLY A 45 12.28 -12.40 22.36
N LYS A 46 11.69 -13.57 22.65
CA LYS A 46 11.88 -14.78 21.83
C LYS A 46 11.46 -14.54 20.38
N LYS A 47 12.22 -15.11 19.45
CA LYS A 47 11.87 -15.12 18.02
C LYS A 47 10.71 -16.08 17.75
N ILE A 48 10.00 -15.89 16.65
CA ILE A 48 8.79 -16.69 16.34
C ILE A 48 9.13 -18.18 16.16
N ASN A 49 10.31 -18.53 15.62
CA ASN A 49 10.75 -19.93 15.53
C ASN A 49 11.03 -20.59 16.89
N GLU A 50 11.23 -19.82 17.96
CA GLU A 50 11.38 -20.32 19.33
C GLU A 50 10.03 -20.51 20.03
N ILE A 51 9.06 -19.64 19.72
CA ILE A 51 7.67 -19.71 20.20
C ILE A 51 6.96 -20.87 19.47
N PHE A 52 6.97 -20.83 18.14
CA PHE A 52 6.33 -21.78 17.25
C PHE A 52 7.36 -22.59 16.46
N LYS A 53 7.82 -23.69 17.05
CA LYS A 53 8.92 -24.52 16.49
C LYS A 53 8.63 -25.05 15.08
N ASN A 54 7.36 -25.35 14.79
CA ASN A 54 6.94 -25.92 13.50
C ASN A 54 6.40 -24.87 12.50
N PHE A 55 6.53 -23.58 12.82
CA PHE A 55 6.17 -22.52 11.87
C PHE A 55 7.04 -22.60 10.62
N SER A 56 6.40 -22.72 9.45
CA SER A 56 7.12 -22.97 8.20
C SER A 56 6.56 -22.23 6.99
N LEU A 57 5.30 -21.81 7.00
CA LEU A 57 4.65 -21.23 5.83
C LEU A 57 3.91 -19.93 6.15
N PHE A 58 4.19 -18.90 5.35
CA PHE A 58 3.45 -17.64 5.33
C PHE A 58 2.69 -17.45 4.00
N VAL A 59 1.36 -17.45 4.05
CA VAL A 59 0.53 -17.12 2.89
C VAL A 59 0.17 -15.64 2.94
N TYR A 60 0.40 -14.91 1.85
CA TYR A 60 0.19 -13.46 1.83
C TYR A 60 -0.60 -12.98 0.62
N GLY A 61 -1.14 -11.78 0.72
CA GLY A 61 -1.87 -11.09 -0.34
C GLY A 61 -2.14 -9.64 0.03
N GLY A 62 -2.81 -8.90 -0.86
CA GLY A 62 -3.23 -7.51 -0.63
C GLY A 62 -2.14 -6.45 -0.83
N VAL A 63 -0.89 -6.72 -0.47
CA VAL A 63 0.27 -5.83 -0.75
C VAL A 63 1.51 -6.63 -1.14
N ASN A 64 2.46 -5.96 -1.79
CA ASN A 64 3.76 -6.55 -2.12
C ASN A 64 4.54 -6.93 -0.85
N PHE A 65 4.97 -8.18 -0.74
CA PHE A 65 5.70 -8.70 0.42
C PHE A 65 7.18 -8.32 0.43
N GLU A 66 7.81 -8.09 -0.73
CA GLU A 66 9.26 -7.88 -0.82
C GLU A 66 9.81 -6.77 0.11
N PRO A 67 9.14 -5.61 0.30
CA PRO A 67 9.59 -4.59 1.25
C PRO A 67 9.59 -5.05 2.72
N TYR A 68 8.76 -6.03 3.07
CA TYR A 68 8.59 -6.54 4.43
C TYR A 68 9.43 -7.79 4.73
N ARG A 69 9.92 -8.47 3.69
CA ARG A 69 10.57 -9.79 3.81
C ARG A 69 11.72 -9.79 4.82
N ALA A 70 12.64 -8.83 4.73
CA ALA A 70 13.81 -8.79 5.61
C ALA A 70 13.43 -8.67 7.09
N ARG A 71 12.50 -7.77 7.41
CA ARG A 71 12.01 -7.60 8.79
C ARG A 71 11.21 -8.81 9.26
N MET A 72 10.38 -9.39 8.40
CA MET A 72 9.62 -10.60 8.71
C MET A 72 10.56 -11.77 9.07
N GLU A 73 11.59 -12.03 8.26
CA GLU A 73 12.58 -13.08 8.51
C GLU A 73 13.41 -12.81 9.76
N GLU A 74 13.72 -11.55 10.06
CA GLU A 74 14.40 -11.14 11.29
C GLU A 74 13.55 -11.44 12.55
N ILE A 75 12.27 -11.06 12.54
CA ILE A 75 11.35 -11.32 13.67
C ILE A 75 11.14 -12.83 13.84
N VAL A 76 11.04 -13.56 12.73
CA VAL A 76 10.86 -15.01 12.76
C VAL A 76 12.12 -15.75 13.20
N GLY A 77 13.31 -15.20 12.93
CA GLY A 77 14.60 -15.81 13.27
C GLY A 77 15.07 -16.88 12.27
N LYS A 78 14.39 -17.01 11.13
CA LYS A 78 14.78 -17.84 9.99
C LYS A 78 14.06 -17.38 8.73
N LYS A 79 14.56 -17.81 7.57
CA LYS A 79 13.80 -17.74 6.31
C LYS A 79 12.51 -18.55 6.43
N VAL A 80 11.41 -18.01 5.91
CA VAL A 80 10.08 -18.62 5.92
C VAL A 80 9.64 -18.82 4.48
N ASP A 81 9.13 -20.00 4.17
CA ASP A 81 8.55 -20.25 2.85
C ASP A 81 7.27 -19.42 2.72
N SER A 82 7.06 -18.81 1.56
CA SER A 82 5.96 -17.87 1.36
C SER A 82 5.20 -18.16 0.07
N ILE A 83 3.88 -18.03 0.11
CA ILE A 83 3.00 -18.20 -1.06
C ILE A 83 2.17 -16.93 -1.23
N GLU A 84 2.24 -16.32 -2.41
CA GLU A 84 1.40 -15.18 -2.76
C GLU A 84 0.04 -15.61 -3.29
N THR A 85 -1.00 -14.89 -2.85
CA THR A 85 -2.37 -15.03 -3.31
C THR A 85 -2.92 -13.65 -3.67
N TYR A 86 -3.81 -13.62 -4.65
CA TYR A 86 -4.52 -12.42 -5.06
C TYR A 86 -6.04 -12.60 -4.89
N PRO A 87 -6.54 -12.53 -3.65
CA PRO A 87 -7.96 -12.47 -3.36
C PRO A 87 -8.46 -11.02 -3.37
N ALA A 88 -9.74 -10.85 -3.71
CA ALA A 88 -10.53 -9.67 -3.47
C ALA A 88 -11.90 -10.08 -2.90
N SER A 89 -12.63 -9.16 -2.29
CA SER A 89 -14.00 -9.42 -1.80
C SER A 89 -14.93 -9.89 -2.93
N GLU A 90 -14.62 -9.46 -4.16
CA GLU A 90 -15.33 -9.75 -5.39
C GLU A 90 -15.01 -11.13 -6.00
N GLY A 91 -13.90 -11.76 -5.59
CA GLY A 91 -13.48 -13.06 -6.10
C GLY A 91 -12.02 -13.38 -5.83
N PHE A 92 -11.64 -14.65 -5.99
CA PHE A 92 -10.25 -15.10 -5.89
C PHE A 92 -9.63 -15.11 -7.30
N ILE A 93 -8.66 -14.24 -7.57
CA ILE A 93 -8.22 -13.94 -8.95
C ILE A 93 -7.04 -14.80 -9.39
N ALA A 94 -5.99 -14.87 -8.57
CA ALA A 94 -4.76 -15.56 -8.95
C ALA A 94 -4.00 -16.07 -7.72
N TYR A 95 -3.07 -17.00 -7.92
CA TYR A 95 -2.17 -17.47 -6.86
C TYR A 95 -0.81 -17.89 -7.42
N GLN A 96 0.17 -17.95 -6.54
CA GLN A 96 1.49 -18.46 -6.86
C GLN A 96 1.48 -19.99 -6.86
N ASP A 97 1.58 -20.59 -8.03
CA ASP A 97 1.67 -22.04 -8.26
C ASP A 97 3.12 -22.54 -8.42
N SER A 98 4.08 -21.63 -8.60
CA SER A 98 5.50 -21.95 -8.82
C SER A 98 6.41 -21.04 -8.02
N GLN A 99 7.52 -21.61 -7.53
CA GLN A 99 8.58 -20.90 -6.83
C GLN A 99 9.68 -20.38 -7.77
N VAL A 100 9.59 -20.71 -9.06
CA VAL A 100 10.58 -20.36 -10.10
C VAL A 100 9.99 -19.43 -11.13
N GLU A 101 8.71 -19.64 -11.50
CA GLU A 101 8.04 -18.80 -12.49
C GLU A 101 7.62 -17.46 -11.88
N LYS A 102 7.78 -16.39 -12.65
CA LYS A 102 7.37 -15.05 -12.24
C LYS A 102 5.85 -14.89 -12.38
N GLY A 103 5.24 -14.26 -11.39
CA GLY A 103 3.83 -13.87 -11.40
C GLY A 103 2.87 -14.98 -11.01
N LEU A 104 1.64 -14.57 -10.73
CA LEU A 104 0.56 -15.40 -10.21
C LEU A 104 -0.21 -16.03 -11.37
N LEU A 105 -0.52 -17.32 -11.25
CA LEU A 105 -1.39 -18.04 -12.17
C LEU A 105 -2.82 -17.50 -12.04
N LEU A 106 -3.35 -16.94 -13.13
CA LEU A 106 -4.72 -16.47 -13.21
C LEU A 106 -5.70 -17.65 -13.20
N LEU A 107 -6.75 -17.56 -12.37
CA LEU A 107 -7.84 -18.52 -12.35
C LEU A 107 -8.85 -18.26 -13.48
N ALA A 108 -8.51 -18.67 -14.70
CA ALA A 108 -9.38 -18.44 -15.86
C ALA A 108 -10.68 -19.29 -15.88
N ASP A 109 -10.73 -20.37 -15.08
CA ASP A 109 -11.87 -21.30 -15.02
C ASP A 109 -12.42 -21.45 -13.59
N ALA A 110 -12.74 -20.30 -12.97
CA ALA A 110 -13.26 -20.23 -11.59
C ALA A 110 -14.58 -19.45 -11.49
N GLY A 111 -15.36 -19.39 -12.57
CA GLY A 111 -16.65 -18.68 -12.59
C GLY A 111 -16.55 -17.15 -12.60
N ILE A 112 -15.38 -16.62 -12.96
CA ILE A 112 -15.11 -15.19 -13.15
C ILE A 112 -14.70 -14.98 -14.61
N PHE A 113 -15.39 -14.09 -15.30
CA PHE A 113 -15.00 -13.63 -16.62
C PHE A 113 -14.29 -12.28 -16.51
N TYR A 114 -13.04 -12.25 -16.98
CA TYR A 114 -12.16 -11.10 -16.88
C TYR A 114 -12.18 -10.26 -18.15
N GLU A 115 -12.28 -8.96 -17.97
CA GLU A 115 -11.98 -7.98 -19.02
C GLU A 115 -10.83 -7.08 -18.56
N PHE A 116 -10.10 -6.53 -19.53
CA PHE A 116 -8.91 -5.74 -19.27
C PHE A 116 -9.01 -4.42 -20.03
N ILE A 117 -8.92 -3.30 -19.31
CA ILE A 117 -8.87 -1.97 -19.92
C ILE A 117 -7.44 -1.49 -19.89
N PRO A 118 -6.79 -1.15 -21.02
CA PRO A 118 -5.48 -0.51 -21.02
C PRO A 118 -5.47 0.67 -20.04
N SER A 119 -4.50 0.70 -19.12
CA SER A 119 -4.50 1.67 -18.01
C SER A 119 -4.57 3.12 -18.48
N GLU A 120 -3.97 3.43 -19.63
CA GLU A 120 -3.95 4.72 -20.29
C GLU A 120 -5.31 5.15 -20.88
N GLU A 121 -6.20 4.19 -21.15
CA GLU A 121 -7.54 4.44 -21.68
C GLU A 121 -8.61 4.50 -20.60
N TYR A 122 -8.29 4.13 -19.36
CA TYR A 122 -9.29 3.89 -18.30
C TYR A 122 -10.26 5.05 -18.05
N TYR A 123 -9.79 6.30 -18.22
CA TYR A 123 -10.60 7.50 -18.01
C TYR A 123 -11.29 8.03 -19.28
N ASN A 124 -11.16 7.33 -20.41
CA ASN A 124 -11.88 7.69 -21.63
C ASN A 124 -13.37 7.35 -21.49
N ASP A 125 -14.24 8.08 -22.19
CA ASP A 125 -15.69 7.82 -22.17
C ASP A 125 -16.04 6.43 -22.70
N HIS A 126 -15.23 5.91 -23.64
CA HIS A 126 -15.39 4.61 -24.29
C HIS A 126 -14.05 3.88 -24.33
N PRO A 127 -13.57 3.35 -23.19
CA PRO A 127 -12.29 2.65 -23.15
C PRO A 127 -12.40 1.31 -23.85
N THR A 128 -11.30 0.86 -24.46
CA THR A 128 -11.23 -0.49 -25.02
C THR A 128 -11.32 -1.52 -23.90
N ARG A 129 -12.17 -2.54 -24.07
CA ARG A 129 -12.27 -3.69 -23.16
C ARG A 129 -11.76 -4.93 -23.87
N LEU A 130 -10.66 -5.47 -23.39
CA LEU A 130 -9.99 -6.61 -23.98
C LEU A 130 -10.38 -7.90 -23.26
N SER A 131 -10.50 -8.98 -24.03
CA SER A 131 -10.59 -10.32 -23.47
C SER A 131 -9.20 -10.81 -23.05
N LEU A 132 -9.15 -11.93 -22.32
CA LEU A 132 -7.88 -12.57 -21.95
C LEU A 132 -7.01 -12.93 -23.17
N ALA A 133 -7.61 -13.23 -24.33
CA ALA A 133 -6.86 -13.56 -25.54
C ALA A 133 -6.07 -12.36 -26.11
N ASP A 134 -6.58 -11.15 -25.89
CA ASP A 134 -6.10 -9.93 -26.52
C ASP A 134 -5.09 -9.15 -25.66
N VAL A 135 -4.82 -9.62 -24.44
CA VAL A 135 -3.85 -8.97 -23.54
C VAL A 135 -2.42 -9.07 -24.10
N GLU A 136 -1.61 -8.07 -23.85
CA GLU A 136 -0.21 -8.01 -24.23
C GLU A 136 0.68 -8.18 -23.00
N LEU A 137 1.88 -8.73 -23.21
CA LEU A 137 2.87 -8.82 -22.14
C LEU A 137 3.36 -7.41 -21.79
N ASP A 138 3.69 -7.22 -20.51
CA ASP A 138 4.29 -5.99 -20.00
C ASP A 138 3.46 -4.70 -20.16
N LYS A 139 2.19 -4.81 -20.55
CA LYS A 139 1.23 -3.71 -20.58
C LYS A 139 0.35 -3.70 -19.32
N ASN A 140 0.10 -2.51 -18.78
CA ASN A 140 -0.74 -2.34 -17.58
C ASN A 140 -2.22 -2.27 -17.97
N TYR A 141 -3.03 -3.00 -17.23
CA TYR A 141 -4.48 -3.05 -17.43
C TYR A 141 -5.21 -2.82 -16.12
N ALA A 142 -6.30 -2.06 -16.15
CA ALA A 142 -7.28 -2.10 -15.09
C ALA A 142 -8.08 -3.41 -15.18
N LEU A 143 -8.24 -4.10 -14.05
CA LEU A 143 -8.93 -5.38 -13.98
C LEU A 143 -10.45 -5.18 -13.80
N ILE A 144 -11.21 -5.76 -14.71
CA ILE A 144 -12.67 -5.75 -14.69
C ILE A 144 -13.17 -7.17 -14.47
N LEU A 145 -14.12 -7.32 -13.54
CA LEU A 145 -14.73 -8.60 -13.21
C LEU A 145 -16.19 -8.67 -13.64
N ASN A 146 -16.55 -9.84 -14.17
CA ASN A 146 -17.92 -10.30 -14.33
C ASN A 146 -18.05 -11.61 -13.57
N THR A 147 -18.97 -11.68 -12.60
CA THR A 147 -19.06 -12.83 -11.69
C THR A 147 -20.50 -13.32 -11.54
N ASN A 148 -20.64 -14.60 -11.27
CA ASN A 148 -21.94 -15.21 -10.94
C ASN A 148 -22.55 -14.69 -9.62
N ALA A 149 -21.81 -13.87 -8.86
CA ALA A 149 -22.28 -13.20 -7.66
C ALA A 149 -22.93 -11.83 -7.93
N GLY A 150 -23.16 -11.48 -9.21
CA GLY A 150 -23.91 -10.28 -9.61
C GLY A 150 -23.06 -9.08 -10.01
N LEU A 151 -21.75 -9.24 -10.19
CA LEU A 151 -20.88 -8.19 -10.73
C LEU A 151 -20.87 -8.28 -12.26
N TRP A 152 -21.13 -7.16 -12.94
CA TRP A 152 -21.14 -7.07 -14.40
C TRP A 152 -20.34 -5.85 -14.82
N GLY A 153 -19.22 -6.07 -15.50
CA GLY A 153 -18.29 -5.03 -15.90
C GLY A 153 -17.71 -4.24 -14.73
N TYR A 154 -17.60 -4.85 -13.55
CA TYR A 154 -17.18 -4.17 -12.32
C TYR A 154 -15.67 -3.95 -12.30
N SER A 155 -15.24 -2.69 -12.19
CA SER A 155 -13.83 -2.37 -11.95
C SER A 155 -13.53 -2.49 -10.47
N ILE A 156 -12.67 -3.45 -10.11
CA ILE A 156 -12.17 -3.58 -8.72
C ILE A 156 -11.14 -2.50 -8.38
N GLY A 157 -10.76 -1.69 -9.37
CA GLY A 157 -9.78 -0.64 -9.25
C GLY A 157 -8.35 -1.11 -9.46
N ASP A 158 -8.02 -2.38 -9.36
CA ASP A 158 -6.63 -2.85 -9.44
C ASP A 158 -6.04 -2.73 -10.84
N THR A 159 -4.72 -2.51 -10.89
CA THR A 159 -3.94 -2.64 -12.13
C THR A 159 -3.09 -3.90 -12.11
N VAL A 160 -3.07 -4.60 -13.23
CA VAL A 160 -2.30 -5.83 -13.43
C VAL A 160 -1.49 -5.76 -14.71
N LYS A 161 -0.43 -6.55 -14.76
CA LYS A 161 0.43 -6.70 -15.93
C LYS A 161 0.72 -8.17 -16.20
N PHE A 162 0.55 -8.62 -17.44
CA PHE A 162 0.83 -10.00 -17.81
C PHE A 162 2.32 -10.22 -18.02
N VAL A 163 2.83 -11.31 -17.43
CA VAL A 163 4.22 -11.78 -17.58
C VAL A 163 4.31 -13.11 -18.32
N SER A 164 3.18 -13.78 -18.53
CA SER A 164 3.03 -14.94 -19.42
C SER A 164 1.60 -15.01 -19.94
N LYS A 165 1.41 -15.57 -21.15
CA LYS A 165 0.10 -15.89 -21.74
C LYS A 165 -0.19 -17.40 -21.81
N ASN A 166 0.81 -18.26 -21.55
CA ASN A 166 0.62 -19.72 -21.54
C ASN A 166 1.50 -20.41 -20.48
N PRO A 167 0.98 -20.67 -19.27
CA PRO A 167 -0.33 -20.23 -18.79
C PRO A 167 -0.36 -18.71 -18.56
N TYR A 168 -1.55 -18.13 -18.42
CA TYR A 168 -1.69 -16.72 -18.09
C TYR A 168 -1.17 -16.43 -16.69
N ARG A 169 -0.11 -15.63 -16.61
CA ARG A 169 0.49 -15.17 -15.35
C ARG A 169 0.47 -13.66 -15.30
N LEU A 170 0.09 -13.11 -14.15
CA LEU A 170 0.02 -11.68 -13.91
C LEU A 170 0.80 -11.27 -12.67
N VAL A 171 1.16 -10.00 -12.62
CA VAL A 171 1.61 -9.32 -11.40
C VAL A 171 0.68 -8.16 -11.13
N VAL A 172 0.36 -7.93 -9.85
CA VAL A 172 -0.40 -6.74 -9.45
C VAL A 172 0.56 -5.55 -9.45
N THR A 173 0.21 -4.50 -10.19
CA THR A 173 1.04 -3.31 -10.36
C THR A 173 0.57 -2.11 -9.54
N GLY A 174 -0.61 -2.21 -8.93
CA GLY A 174 -1.21 -1.18 -8.07
C GLY A 174 -2.73 -1.15 -8.24
N ARG A 175 -3.31 0.04 -8.18
CA ARG A 175 -4.69 0.36 -8.55
C ARG A 175 -4.68 1.56 -9.49
N ILE A 176 -5.77 1.71 -10.21
CA ILE A 176 -5.96 2.62 -11.33
C ILE A 176 -6.28 4.04 -10.85
N LYS A 177 -6.85 4.19 -9.65
CA LYS A 177 -7.02 5.50 -9.01
C LYS A 177 -5.69 5.94 -8.40
N HIS A 178 -5.46 7.24 -8.26
CA HIS A 178 -4.33 7.75 -7.48
C HIS A 178 -4.60 7.50 -5.97
N TYR A 179 -4.04 6.45 -5.40
CA TYR A 179 -4.03 6.17 -3.95
C TYR A 179 -2.67 5.58 -3.51
N ILE A 180 -2.32 5.76 -2.22
CA ILE A 180 -1.21 5.09 -1.54
C ILE A 180 -1.80 3.86 -0.85
N SER A 181 -1.28 2.67 -1.16
CA SER A 181 -1.54 1.44 -0.38
C SER A 181 -0.25 0.68 -0.16
N ALA A 182 0.83 1.41 0.06
CA ALA A 182 2.10 0.79 0.41
C ALA A 182 2.00 0.01 1.72
N PHE A 183 0.99 0.30 2.57
CA PHE A 183 0.77 -0.30 3.88
C PHE A 183 -0.61 -0.98 4.02
N GLY A 184 -1.43 -1.04 2.96
CA GLY A 184 -2.78 -1.63 2.97
C GLY A 184 -3.93 -0.67 3.31
N GLU A 185 -3.65 0.63 3.43
CA GLU A 185 -4.56 1.70 3.87
C GLU A 185 -5.51 2.26 2.81
N HIS A 186 -5.14 2.12 1.54
CA HIS A 186 -5.94 2.63 0.41
C HIS A 186 -6.22 4.15 0.45
N VAL A 187 -5.29 4.96 0.95
CA VAL A 187 -5.44 6.42 1.06
C VAL A 187 -5.46 7.09 -0.31
N ILE A 188 -6.54 7.78 -0.65
CA ILE A 188 -6.73 8.41 -1.98
C ILE A 188 -6.33 9.90 -1.99
N ALA A 189 -6.13 10.47 -3.19
CA ALA A 189 -5.74 11.88 -3.36
C ALA A 189 -6.68 12.87 -2.68
N GLU A 190 -7.99 12.63 -2.77
CA GLU A 190 -9.01 13.48 -2.17
C GLU A 190 -8.90 13.53 -0.64
N GLU A 191 -8.61 12.41 0.01
CA GLU A 191 -8.46 12.34 1.47
C GLU A 191 -7.21 13.10 1.93
N VAL A 192 -6.11 12.96 1.18
CA VAL A 192 -4.85 13.66 1.41
C VAL A 192 -5.02 15.17 1.22
N GLU A 193 -5.65 15.59 0.11
CA GLU A 193 -5.95 16.99 -0.17
C GLU A 193 -6.86 17.58 0.91
N HIS A 194 -7.95 16.88 1.25
CA HIS A 194 -8.87 17.32 2.30
C HIS A 194 -8.16 17.48 3.64
N ALA A 195 -7.40 16.48 4.08
CA ALA A 195 -6.72 16.50 5.39
C ALA A 195 -5.74 17.66 5.50
N LEU A 196 -5.00 17.95 4.43
CA LEU A 196 -4.02 19.02 4.42
C LEU A 196 -4.67 20.40 4.29
N LEU A 197 -5.60 20.57 3.36
CA LEU A 197 -6.22 21.88 3.09
C LEU A 197 -7.16 22.31 4.21
N SER A 198 -7.85 21.39 4.89
CA SER A 198 -8.71 21.74 6.03
C SER A 198 -7.89 22.37 7.15
N ILE A 199 -6.77 21.73 7.52
CA ILE A 199 -5.89 22.21 8.59
C ILE A 199 -5.12 23.46 8.15
N ALA A 200 -4.73 23.54 6.87
CA ALA A 200 -4.07 24.74 6.35
C ALA A 200 -4.98 25.97 6.44
N ASN A 201 -6.27 25.83 6.09
CA ASN A 201 -7.24 26.91 6.22
C ASN A 201 -7.48 27.31 7.68
N GLU A 202 -7.56 26.34 8.59
CA GLU A 202 -7.74 26.60 10.04
C GLU A 202 -6.55 27.36 10.65
N GLU A 203 -5.33 27.10 10.20
CA GLU A 203 -4.10 27.73 10.72
C GLU A 203 -3.60 28.91 9.87
N GLU A 204 -4.38 29.34 8.88
CA GLU A 204 -4.00 30.37 7.91
C GLU A 204 -2.64 30.08 7.24
N VAL A 205 -2.36 28.81 6.96
CA VAL A 205 -1.19 28.32 6.21
C VAL A 205 -1.54 28.32 4.73
N GLU A 206 -0.61 28.76 3.89
CA GLU A 206 -0.79 28.76 2.44
C GLU A 206 0.18 27.76 1.81
N ILE A 207 -0.37 26.82 1.03
CA ILE A 207 0.38 25.75 0.37
C ILE A 207 0.46 26.08 -1.12
N ALA A 208 1.68 26.07 -1.67
CA ALA A 208 1.90 26.24 -3.10
C ALA A 208 1.65 24.92 -3.85
N GLU A 209 2.29 23.84 -3.39
CA GLU A 209 2.24 22.54 -4.04
C GLU A 209 2.66 21.44 -3.05
N PHE A 210 2.22 20.20 -3.27
CA PHE A 210 2.61 19.08 -2.41
C PHE A 210 2.53 17.72 -3.13
N THR A 211 3.24 16.73 -2.57
CA THR A 211 3.12 15.32 -2.94
C THR A 211 3.38 14.42 -1.74
N VAL A 212 2.84 13.20 -1.75
CA VAL A 212 2.99 12.21 -0.67
C VAL A 212 3.58 10.91 -1.21
N ALA A 213 4.52 10.33 -0.47
CA ALA A 213 5.10 9.04 -0.80
C ALA A 213 5.26 8.17 0.46
N PRO A 214 5.21 6.84 0.33
CA PRO A 214 5.48 5.94 1.44
C PRO A 214 6.97 5.93 1.80
N GLN A 215 7.29 5.84 3.09
CA GLN A 215 8.63 5.50 3.59
C GLN A 215 8.56 4.15 4.30
N VAL A 216 9.04 3.11 3.61
CA VAL A 216 9.03 1.72 4.12
C VAL A 216 10.34 1.38 4.84
N ASN A 217 11.46 1.96 4.37
CA ASN A 217 12.80 1.69 4.88
C ASN A 217 13.23 2.84 5.81
N SER A 218 12.68 2.87 7.02
CA SER A 218 13.14 3.78 8.06
C SER A 218 14.38 3.24 8.78
N ILE A 219 15.09 4.12 9.50
CA ILE A 219 16.26 3.74 10.33
C ILE A 219 15.84 2.60 11.27
N ALA A 220 16.77 1.68 11.57
CA ALA A 220 16.52 0.53 12.44
C ALA A 220 15.76 0.93 13.71
N GLY A 221 14.59 0.31 13.93
CA GLY A 221 13.70 0.58 15.08
C GLY A 221 12.60 1.63 14.85
N GLN A 222 12.59 2.34 13.72
CA GLN A 222 11.51 3.27 13.38
C GLN A 222 10.41 2.55 12.58
N LEU A 223 9.14 2.95 12.77
CA LEU A 223 8.00 2.43 12.02
C LEU A 223 7.91 3.10 10.63
N PRO A 224 7.37 2.42 9.61
CA PRO A 224 7.04 3.05 8.34
C PRO A 224 6.06 4.23 8.48
N TYR A 225 6.01 5.12 7.48
CA TYR A 225 5.17 6.32 7.52
C TYR A 225 4.85 6.87 6.12
N HIS A 226 3.86 7.77 6.07
CA HIS A 226 3.66 8.66 4.93
C HIS A 226 4.59 9.86 5.05
N GLU A 227 5.38 10.12 4.01
CA GLU A 227 6.24 11.29 3.93
C GLU A 227 5.63 12.30 2.95
N TRP A 228 5.30 13.47 3.49
CA TRP A 228 4.61 14.55 2.80
C TRP A 228 5.61 15.64 2.46
N PHE A 229 5.78 15.93 1.19
CA PHE A 229 6.68 16.97 0.69
C PHE A 229 5.83 18.17 0.33
N ILE A 230 6.01 19.29 1.04
CA ILE A 230 5.13 20.45 0.95
C ILE A 230 5.95 21.71 0.69
N GLU A 231 5.61 22.41 -0.38
CA GLU A 231 6.09 23.77 -0.65
C GLU A 231 5.07 24.76 -0.07
N PHE A 232 5.48 25.53 0.93
CA PHE A 232 4.64 26.53 1.58
C PHE A 232 4.84 27.92 0.96
N VAL A 233 3.74 28.63 0.73
CA VAL A 233 3.76 30.09 0.51
C VAL A 233 3.87 30.81 1.86
N LYS A 234 3.04 30.38 2.82
CA LYS A 234 3.06 30.84 4.21
C LYS A 234 3.13 29.60 5.11
N PRO A 235 4.29 29.29 5.72
CA PRO A 235 4.47 28.09 6.53
C PRO A 235 3.74 28.20 7.88
N PRO A 236 3.42 27.07 8.53
CA PRO A 236 2.85 27.07 9.88
C PRO A 236 3.83 27.64 10.90
N GLY A 237 3.30 28.29 11.94
CA GLY A 237 4.11 28.78 13.07
C GLY A 237 4.78 27.66 13.87
N ASN A 238 4.21 26.44 13.85
CA ASN A 238 4.81 25.24 14.42
C ASN A 238 4.53 24.04 13.50
N LEU A 239 5.57 23.58 12.80
CA LEU A 239 5.46 22.50 11.82
C LEU A 239 5.04 21.17 12.46
N GLU A 240 5.51 20.86 13.67
CA GLU A 240 5.15 19.61 14.37
C GLU A 240 3.69 19.62 14.81
N ALA A 241 3.19 20.74 15.32
CA ALA A 241 1.78 20.87 15.68
C ALA A 241 0.87 20.75 14.44
N PHE A 242 1.26 21.42 13.35
CA PHE A 242 0.56 21.34 12.07
C PHE A 242 0.51 19.90 11.54
N ARG A 243 1.67 19.23 11.52
CA ARG A 243 1.81 17.83 11.10
C ARG A 243 0.87 16.90 11.88
N LEU A 244 0.81 17.03 13.21
CA LEU A 244 -0.07 16.20 14.05
C LEU A 244 -1.56 16.46 13.79
N LYS A 245 -1.94 17.69 13.42
CA LYS A 245 -3.32 18.00 13.04
C LYS A 245 -3.68 17.41 11.67
N VAL A 246 -2.78 17.52 10.69
CA VAL A 246 -2.98 16.90 9.36
C VAL A 246 -3.09 15.38 9.50
N ASP A 247 -2.26 14.76 10.34
CA ASP A 247 -2.32 13.32 10.61
C ASP A 247 -3.67 12.90 11.19
N LYS A 248 -4.17 13.63 12.20
CA LYS A 248 -5.50 13.38 12.78
C LYS A 248 -6.63 13.60 11.77
N ALA A 249 -6.50 14.62 10.91
CA ALA A 249 -7.48 14.86 9.86
C ALA A 249 -7.52 13.69 8.87
N LEU A 250 -6.36 13.14 8.48
CA LEU A 250 -6.30 11.96 7.61
C LEU A 250 -6.88 10.71 8.29
N GLN A 251 -6.52 10.46 9.55
CA GLN A 251 -7.11 9.38 10.34
C GLN A 251 -8.64 9.46 10.40
N SER A 252 -9.21 10.67 10.51
CA SER A 252 -10.66 10.86 10.52
C SER A 252 -11.35 10.54 9.19
N LYS A 253 -10.60 10.58 8.08
CA LYS A 253 -11.11 10.34 6.72
C LYS A 253 -10.91 8.92 6.24
N ASN A 254 -9.83 8.27 6.68
CA ASN A 254 -9.49 6.93 6.25
C ASN A 254 -9.33 6.01 7.47
N ILE A 255 -10.33 5.16 7.69
CA ILE A 255 -10.38 4.22 8.82
C ILE A 255 -9.22 3.22 8.81
N TYR A 256 -8.77 2.77 7.64
CA TYR A 256 -7.63 1.85 7.55
C TYR A 256 -6.32 2.55 7.92
N TYR A 257 -6.14 3.81 7.55
CA TYR A 257 -5.00 4.62 8.00
C TYR A 257 -5.04 4.81 9.52
N PHE A 258 -6.22 5.10 10.09
CA PHE A 258 -6.40 5.16 11.54
C PHE A 258 -6.00 3.84 12.23
N ASP A 259 -6.51 2.71 11.77
CA ASP A 259 -6.20 1.39 12.33
C ASP A 259 -4.70 1.07 12.28
N LEU A 260 -4.00 1.49 11.22
CA LEU A 260 -2.55 1.31 11.09
C LEU A 260 -1.74 2.20 12.06
N ILE A 261 -2.21 3.42 12.34
CA ILE A 261 -1.59 4.33 13.32
C ILE A 261 -1.85 3.82 14.74
N GLU A 262 -3.11 3.48 15.06
CA GLU A 262 -3.51 2.95 16.35
C GLU A 262 -2.82 1.62 16.64
N GLY A 263 -2.79 0.71 15.66
CA GLY A 263 -2.08 -0.56 15.73
C GLY A 263 -0.55 -0.45 15.73
N LYS A 264 0.02 0.75 15.67
CA LYS A 264 1.47 1.02 15.63
C LYS A 264 2.18 0.27 14.51
N ILE A 265 1.50 0.11 13.38
CA ILE A 265 2.10 -0.36 12.13
C ILE A 265 2.75 0.80 11.41
N LEU A 266 2.11 1.96 11.44
CA LEU A 266 2.66 3.23 11.00
C LEU A 266 2.93 4.14 12.20
N GLN A 267 3.96 4.97 12.08
CA GLN A 267 4.03 6.18 12.91
C GLN A 267 3.25 7.31 12.21
N PRO A 268 2.85 8.36 12.95
CA PRO A 268 2.24 9.56 12.37
C PRO A 268 3.03 10.10 11.18
N LEU A 269 2.33 10.62 10.17
CA LEU A 269 2.95 11.14 8.94
C LEU A 269 4.05 12.16 9.24
N VAL A 270 5.05 12.24 8.36
CA VAL A 270 6.16 13.19 8.42
C VAL A 270 6.00 14.25 7.35
N ILE A 271 6.10 15.52 7.71
CA ILE A 271 6.12 16.63 6.75
C ILE A 271 7.56 17.10 6.52
N ARG A 272 7.92 17.22 5.25
CA ARG A 272 9.15 17.81 4.74
C ARG A 272 8.82 19.13 4.05
N SER A 273 9.25 20.24 4.65
CA SER A 273 9.16 21.56 4.03
C SER A 273 10.15 21.67 2.88
N LEU A 274 9.68 22.14 1.74
CA LEU A 274 10.49 22.34 0.54
C LEU A 274 10.84 23.81 0.33
N LYS A 275 11.97 24.04 -0.34
CA LYS A 275 12.37 25.36 -0.84
C LYS A 275 11.33 25.84 -1.86
N LYS A 276 11.18 27.16 -1.95
CA LYS A 276 10.38 27.81 -3.01
C LYS A 276 10.84 27.35 -4.40
N ASP A 277 9.88 27.14 -5.28
CA ASP A 277 10.02 26.65 -6.65
C ASP A 277 10.58 25.21 -6.75
N ALA A 278 10.56 24.40 -5.68
CA ALA A 278 11.08 23.02 -5.70
C ALA A 278 10.38 22.16 -6.75
N PHE A 279 9.04 22.16 -6.77
CA PHE A 279 8.26 21.40 -7.74
C PHE A 279 8.46 21.91 -9.17
N ARG A 280 8.58 23.23 -9.34
CA ARG A 280 8.87 23.84 -10.65
C ARG A 280 10.25 23.42 -11.17
N ASN A 281 11.26 23.42 -10.31
CA ASN A 281 12.61 23.02 -10.66
C ASN A 281 12.69 21.52 -10.99
N TYR A 282 11.99 20.68 -10.22
CA TYR A 282 11.82 19.25 -10.52
C TYR A 282 11.17 19.04 -11.90
N MET A 283 10.03 19.67 -12.17
CA MET A 283 9.33 19.57 -13.46
C MET A 283 10.17 20.07 -14.63
N LYS A 284 11.05 21.06 -14.42
CA LYS A 284 12.04 21.52 -15.40
C LYS A 284 13.11 20.47 -15.69
N ALA A 285 13.66 19.84 -14.66
CA ALA A 285 14.68 18.80 -14.80
C ALA A 285 14.15 17.58 -15.56
N GLU A 286 12.87 17.23 -15.32
CA GLU A 286 12.18 16.13 -16.00
C GLU A 286 11.72 16.47 -17.44
N GLY A 287 11.99 17.69 -17.94
CA GLY A 287 11.55 18.14 -19.26
C GLY A 287 10.03 18.32 -19.40
N LYS A 288 9.31 18.41 -18.28
CA LYS A 288 7.83 18.47 -18.21
C LYS A 288 7.30 19.89 -17.95
N LEU A 289 8.17 20.89 -17.95
CA LEU A 289 7.80 22.29 -17.73
C LEU A 289 7.06 22.86 -18.96
N GLY A 290 5.82 23.32 -18.77
CA GLY A 290 5.03 23.99 -19.82
C GLY A 290 4.03 23.13 -20.59
N GLY A 291 3.81 21.87 -20.21
CA GLY A 291 2.73 21.00 -20.73
C GLY A 291 1.55 20.84 -19.74
N GLN A 292 0.48 20.13 -20.13
CA GLN A 292 -0.63 19.71 -19.25
C GLN A 292 -0.23 18.70 -18.14
N ASN A 293 1.07 18.54 -17.88
CA ASN A 293 1.59 17.62 -16.88
C ASN A 293 1.34 18.20 -15.49
N LYS A 294 0.36 17.64 -14.78
CA LYS A 294 0.08 17.95 -13.39
C LYS A 294 0.99 17.14 -12.47
N MET A 295 1.39 17.74 -11.35
CA MET A 295 2.16 17.05 -10.33
C MET A 295 1.29 15.96 -9.67
N PRO A 296 1.75 14.70 -9.59
CA PRO A 296 1.05 13.68 -8.83
C PRO A 296 1.01 14.05 -7.35
N ARG A 297 -0.21 14.13 -6.79
CA ARG A 297 -0.46 14.46 -5.38
C ARG A 297 0.03 13.38 -4.42
N LEU A 298 0.18 12.16 -4.93
CA LEU A 298 0.62 11.00 -4.19
C LEU A 298 1.17 9.94 -5.15
N SER A 299 2.05 9.08 -4.65
CA SER A 299 2.62 7.95 -5.39
C SER A 299 2.80 6.73 -4.49
N ASN A 300 2.74 5.53 -5.09
CA ASN A 300 3.13 4.28 -4.42
C ASN A 300 4.65 4.03 -4.48
N ASP A 301 5.38 4.80 -5.29
CA ASP A 301 6.84 4.77 -5.35
C ASP A 301 7.44 6.08 -4.81
N ARG A 302 8.76 6.09 -4.62
CA ARG A 302 9.49 7.24 -4.11
C ARG A 302 10.19 8.06 -5.18
N LYS A 303 9.98 7.81 -6.48
CA LYS A 303 10.76 8.49 -7.55
C LYS A 303 10.69 10.01 -7.45
N ILE A 304 9.49 10.52 -7.21
CA ILE A 304 9.22 11.94 -7.03
C ILE A 304 9.82 12.44 -5.71
N ALA A 305 9.55 11.74 -4.61
CA ALA A 305 10.02 12.10 -3.27
C ALA A 305 11.55 12.16 -3.18
N ASP A 306 12.22 11.18 -3.77
CA ASP A 306 13.69 11.09 -3.77
C ASP A 306 14.30 12.21 -4.63
N ALA A 307 13.69 12.57 -5.76
CA ALA A 307 14.10 13.72 -6.55
C ALA A 307 13.89 15.06 -5.81
N LEU A 308 12.83 15.17 -5.01
CA LEU A 308 12.53 16.34 -4.19
C LEU A 308 13.39 16.43 -2.91
N SER A 309 14.03 15.35 -2.49
CA SER A 309 14.77 15.28 -1.22
C SER A 309 15.92 16.30 -1.15
N GLY A 310 16.53 16.65 -2.30
CA GLY A 310 17.56 17.70 -2.37
C GLY A 310 17.04 19.14 -2.15
N PHE A 311 15.72 19.33 -2.14
CA PHE A 311 15.07 20.62 -1.98
C PHE A 311 14.47 20.84 -0.59
N ILE A 312 14.65 19.89 0.34
CA ILE A 312 14.21 20.02 1.72
C ILE A 312 14.94 21.19 2.40
N VAL A 313 14.22 21.90 3.28
CA VAL A 313 14.72 23.01 4.13
C VAL A 313 15.02 22.51 5.53
#